data_AF-A0A401YQV7-F1
#
_entry.id   AF-A0A401YQV7-F1
#
_cell.length_a   1.000
_cell.length_b   1.000
_cell.length_c   1.000
_cell.angle_alpha   90.00
_cell.angle_beta   90.00
_cell.angle_gamma   90.00
#
_symmetry.space_group_name_H-M   'P 1'
#
loop_
_entity.id
_entity.type
_entity.pdbx_description
1 polymer ?
#
loop_
_entity_poly.entity_id
_entity_poly.type
_entity_poly.pdbx_seq_one_letter_code
_entity_poly.pdbx_strand_id
1 'polypeptide(L)'
;MSKSAIAKSFALAMVLVGGGAALAPAAQAAPVPTGPYVRSVYKCVGGITGDGVNFRSGPGAGYAVYGSLYRGNTVQGYWGASPDLRISTNGYKYVFSFRHGRWGWVSSTWVVNYAATCVPA
;
A
#
# COMPACT_ATOMS: atom_id res chain seq x y z
N MET A 1 36.62 -28.30 -17.14
CA MET A 1 36.78 -28.08 -15.69
C MET A 1 35.66 -28.82 -14.97
N SER A 2 36.00 -29.99 -14.46
CA SER A 2 35.13 -30.86 -13.66
C SER A 2 35.03 -30.32 -12.23
N LYS A 3 33.82 -30.34 -11.65
CA LYS A 3 33.59 -30.68 -10.24
C LYS A 3 32.23 -31.38 -10.09
N SER A 4 32.28 -32.70 -10.05
CA SER A 4 31.21 -33.59 -9.59
C SER A 4 31.11 -33.60 -8.06
N ALA A 5 29.90 -33.83 -7.52
CA ALA A 5 29.63 -34.42 -6.21
C ALA A 5 28.27 -35.16 -6.34
N ILE A 6 28.24 -36.47 -6.61
CA ILE A 6 28.30 -37.61 -5.69
C ILE A 6 27.26 -37.55 -4.55
N ALA A 7 26.15 -38.22 -4.86
CA ALA A 7 25.15 -38.95 -4.08
C ALA A 7 25.34 -39.13 -2.56
N LYS A 8 24.20 -39.12 -1.86
CA LYS A 8 23.83 -40.13 -0.86
C LYS A 8 22.31 -40.29 -0.84
N SER A 9 21.85 -41.35 -1.48
CA SER A 9 20.52 -41.92 -1.29
C SER A 9 20.37 -42.32 0.18
N PHE A 10 19.24 -41.97 0.79
CA PHE A 10 18.68 -42.72 1.91
C PHE A 10 17.25 -43.04 1.52
N ALA A 11 17.03 -44.28 1.08
CA ALA A 11 15.70 -44.86 1.03
C ALA A 11 15.31 -45.20 2.48
N LEU A 12 14.21 -44.62 2.96
CA LEU A 12 13.54 -45.08 4.16
C LEU A 12 12.14 -45.53 3.75
N ALA A 13 11.92 -46.84 3.78
CA ALA A 13 10.58 -47.43 3.69
C ALA A 13 9.87 -47.24 5.04
N MET A 14 8.66 -46.66 5.03
CA MET A 14 7.70 -46.82 6.12
C MET A 14 6.27 -46.93 5.56
N VAL A 15 5.76 -48.16 5.61
CA VAL A 15 4.48 -48.58 6.21
C VAL A 15 3.25 -47.71 5.93
N LEU A 16 2.30 -48.29 5.18
CA LEU A 16 0.89 -47.91 5.13
C LEU A 16 0.20 -48.19 6.48
N VAL A 17 -0.21 -47.15 7.20
CA VAL A 17 -1.29 -47.23 8.21
C VAL A 17 -2.09 -45.93 8.20
N GLY A 18 -3.42 -46.06 8.06
CA GLY A 18 -4.37 -45.16 8.70
C GLY A 18 -4.87 -43.99 7.86
N GLY A 19 -6.14 -44.05 7.46
CA GLY A 19 -6.88 -42.88 6.98
C GLY A 19 -6.87 -41.76 8.00
N GLY A 20 -6.44 -40.59 7.57
CA GLY A 20 -6.56 -39.34 8.31
C GLY A 20 -7.29 -38.35 7.43
N ALA A 21 -8.34 -37.75 7.97
CA ALA A 21 -9.05 -36.64 7.34
C ALA A 21 -8.03 -35.59 6.88
N ALA A 22 -8.12 -35.19 5.61
CA ALA A 22 -7.35 -34.08 5.08
C ALA A 22 -7.76 -32.80 5.83
N LEU A 23 -6.99 -32.44 6.86
CA LEU A 23 -7.06 -31.11 7.41
C LEU A 23 -6.52 -30.18 6.31
N ALA A 24 -7.43 -29.42 5.69
CA ALA A 24 -7.07 -28.31 4.83
C ALA A 24 -6.00 -27.45 5.54
N PRO A 25 -4.99 -26.92 4.85
CA PRO A 25 -4.08 -25.98 5.48
C PRO A 25 -4.91 -24.82 5.97
N ALA A 26 -5.03 -24.69 7.29
CA ALA A 26 -5.59 -23.52 7.91
C ALA A 26 -4.83 -22.33 7.30
N ALA A 27 -5.54 -21.44 6.62
CA ALA A 27 -5.00 -20.16 6.23
C ALA A 27 -4.63 -19.46 7.55
N GLN A 28 -3.37 -19.62 7.95
CA GLN A 28 -2.84 -18.99 9.15
C GLN A 28 -3.05 -17.49 8.96
N ALA A 29 -3.98 -16.91 9.71
CA ALA A 29 -4.10 -15.47 9.81
C ALA A 29 -2.71 -14.92 10.14
N ALA A 30 -2.19 -14.05 9.28
CA ALA A 30 -0.87 -13.47 9.46
C ALA A 30 -0.76 -12.89 10.89
N PRO A 31 0.36 -13.11 11.60
CA PRO A 31 0.52 -12.63 12.95
C PRO A 31 0.35 -11.11 12.99
N VAL A 32 -0.51 -10.62 13.88
CA VAL A 32 -0.66 -9.19 14.16
C VAL A 32 0.61 -8.74 14.89
N PRO A 33 1.40 -7.79 14.38
CA PRO A 33 2.64 -7.39 15.02
C PRO A 33 2.36 -6.66 16.34
N THR A 34 2.74 -7.28 17.46
CA THR A 34 2.72 -6.70 18.81
C THR A 34 4.10 -6.16 19.16
N GLY A 35 4.39 -4.94 18.71
CA GLY A 35 5.59 -4.16 19.04
C GLY A 35 5.22 -2.69 19.31
N PRO A 36 6.16 -1.85 19.78
CA PRO A 36 5.88 -0.43 20.03
C PRO A 36 5.33 0.17 18.74
N TYR A 37 4.17 0.83 18.80
CA TYR A 37 3.36 1.27 17.64
C TYR A 37 4.23 1.63 16.44
N VAL A 38 4.47 0.64 15.56
CA VAL A 38 5.15 0.91 14.29
C VAL A 38 4.17 1.75 13.51
N ARG A 39 4.46 3.06 13.45
CA ARG A 39 3.70 4.01 12.65
C ARG A 39 3.71 3.47 11.23
N SER A 40 2.62 2.80 10.86
CA SER A 40 2.52 2.12 9.59
C SER A 40 2.12 3.17 8.57
N VAL A 41 3.15 3.74 7.95
CA VAL A 41 2.95 4.60 6.78
C VAL A 41 2.93 3.72 5.56
N TYR A 42 1.93 3.94 4.72
CA TYR A 42 1.78 3.22 3.46
C TYR A 42 1.82 4.21 2.31
N LYS A 43 2.56 3.88 1.27
CA LYS A 43 2.47 4.54 -0.02
C LYS A 43 1.44 3.80 -0.85
N CYS A 44 0.34 4.46 -1.21
CA CYS A 44 -0.77 3.82 -1.92
C CYS A 44 -1.08 4.56 -3.21
N VAL A 45 -1.61 3.82 -4.18
CA VAL A 45 -2.34 4.40 -5.31
C VAL A 45 -3.77 4.67 -4.88
N GLY A 46 -4.36 5.72 -5.44
CA GLY A 46 -5.71 6.15 -5.16
C GLY A 46 -6.37 6.79 -6.36
N GLY A 47 -7.61 7.22 -6.16
CA GLY A 47 -8.42 7.86 -7.19
C GLY A 47 -9.10 9.12 -6.68
N ILE A 48 -9.40 9.99 -7.63
CA ILE A 48 -10.26 11.15 -7.40
C ILE A 48 -11.72 10.77 -7.62
N THR A 49 -12.58 11.14 -6.68
CA THR A 49 -14.03 10.81 -6.70
C THR A 49 -14.90 11.98 -7.18
N GLY A 50 -14.39 13.21 -7.11
CA GLY A 50 -15.07 14.43 -7.55
C GLY A 50 -14.65 14.89 -8.95
N ASP A 51 -15.42 15.80 -9.54
CA ASP A 51 -15.15 16.41 -10.84
C ASP A 51 -14.70 17.87 -10.65
N GLY A 52 -13.59 18.27 -11.29
CA GLY A 52 -13.06 19.63 -11.16
C GLY A 52 -12.41 19.95 -9.81
N VAL A 53 -11.84 18.94 -9.13
CA VAL A 53 -11.20 19.09 -7.83
C VAL A 53 -9.89 19.87 -7.96
N ASN A 54 -9.73 20.93 -7.14
CA ASN A 54 -8.53 21.76 -7.16
C ASN A 54 -7.29 21.01 -6.65
N PHE A 55 -6.24 20.97 -7.46
CA PHE A 55 -4.90 20.49 -7.12
C PHE A 55 -3.99 21.68 -6.82
N ARG A 56 -3.52 21.81 -5.57
CA ARG A 56 -3.01 23.06 -5.00
C ARG A 56 -1.57 22.98 -4.53
N SER A 57 -0.94 24.13 -4.37
CA SER A 57 0.41 24.26 -3.81
C SER A 57 0.48 24.07 -2.29
N GLY A 58 -0.64 24.18 -1.57
CA GLY A 58 -0.71 24.01 -0.12
C GLY A 58 -2.09 23.55 0.40
N PRO A 59 -2.16 23.18 1.69
CA PRO A 59 -3.34 22.61 2.31
C PRO A 59 -4.34 23.71 2.71
N GLY A 60 -5.10 24.21 1.75
CA GLY A 60 -6.11 25.23 2.00
C GLY A 60 -6.65 25.88 0.72
N ALA A 61 -7.80 26.56 0.85
CA ALA A 61 -8.44 27.24 -0.27
C ALA A 61 -7.69 28.50 -0.74
N GLY A 62 -6.84 29.09 0.11
CA GLY A 62 -6.05 30.29 -0.20
C GLY A 62 -4.75 30.01 -0.98
N TYR A 63 -4.36 28.75 -1.15
CA TYR A 63 -3.16 28.40 -1.91
C TYR A 63 -3.43 28.35 -3.42
N ALA A 64 -2.40 28.66 -4.21
CA ALA A 64 -2.46 28.63 -5.66
C ALA A 64 -2.88 27.25 -6.19
N VAL A 65 -3.68 27.27 -7.26
CA VAL A 65 -4.17 26.07 -7.95
C VAL A 65 -3.21 25.76 -9.11
N TYR A 66 -2.58 24.58 -9.09
CA TYR A 66 -1.79 24.08 -10.22
C TYR A 66 -2.68 23.60 -11.36
N GLY A 67 -3.89 23.14 -11.04
CA GLY A 67 -4.90 22.76 -12.02
C GLY A 67 -6.03 21.96 -11.37
N SER A 68 -6.83 21.31 -12.21
CA SER A 68 -7.94 20.47 -11.76
C SER A 68 -7.66 18.98 -11.97
N LEU A 69 -8.28 18.16 -11.12
CA LEU A 69 -8.40 16.73 -11.24
C LEU A 69 -9.88 16.35 -11.37
N TYR A 70 -10.15 15.27 -12.08
CA TYR A 70 -11.49 14.78 -12.39
C TYR A 70 -11.68 13.36 -11.89
N ARG A 71 -12.94 12.93 -11.83
CA ARG A 71 -13.27 11.58 -11.37
C ARG A 71 -12.49 10.55 -12.17
N GLY A 72 -11.92 9.56 -11.47
CA GLY A 72 -11.12 8.50 -12.08
C GLY A 72 -9.67 8.90 -12.37
N ASN A 73 -9.25 10.15 -12.15
CA ASN A 73 -7.82 10.47 -12.17
C ASN A 73 -7.11 9.72 -11.04
N THR A 74 -6.08 8.98 -11.41
CA THR A 74 -5.21 8.27 -10.47
C THR A 74 -4.28 9.25 -9.77
N VAL A 75 -4.04 9.00 -8.49
CA VAL A 75 -3.06 9.71 -7.68
C VAL A 75 -2.26 8.73 -6.83
N GLN A 76 -1.09 9.14 -6.35
CA GLN A 76 -0.34 8.38 -5.34
C GLN A 76 -0.18 9.25 -4.10
N GLY A 77 -0.32 8.67 -2.92
CA GLY A 77 -0.20 9.40 -1.66
C GLY A 77 0.37 8.52 -0.57
N TYR A 78 0.55 9.13 0.59
CA TYR A 78 0.87 8.43 1.82
C TYR A 78 -0.38 8.33 2.69
N TRP A 79 -0.50 7.23 3.42
CA TRP A 79 -1.56 6.98 4.40
C TRP A 79 -0.94 6.48 5.69
N GLY A 80 -1.67 6.66 6.80
CA GLY A 80 -1.15 6.41 8.14
C GLY A 80 -0.64 7.68 8.82
N ALA A 81 0.01 7.50 9.97
CA ALA A 81 0.47 8.60 10.80
C ALA A 81 2.00 8.69 10.76
N SER A 82 2.56 9.84 10.38
CA SER A 82 3.99 10.13 10.47
C SER A 82 4.22 11.54 11.02
N PRO A 83 5.23 11.76 11.88
CA PRO A 83 5.67 13.11 12.19
C PRO A 83 6.50 13.72 11.03
N ASP A 84 7.18 12.89 10.25
CA ASP A 84 8.18 13.36 9.27
C ASP A 84 7.61 13.59 7.85
N LEU A 85 6.53 12.89 7.47
CA LEU A 85 5.90 13.07 6.17
C LEU A 85 4.70 14.03 6.28
N ARG A 86 4.62 14.96 5.34
CA ARG A 86 3.45 15.82 5.12
C ARG A 86 2.34 14.98 4.48
N ILE A 87 1.66 14.16 5.27
CA ILE A 87 0.66 13.20 4.77
C ILE A 87 -0.72 13.83 4.61
N SER A 88 -1.16 14.53 5.66
CA SER A 88 -2.51 15.07 5.76
C SER A 88 -2.52 16.23 6.74
N THR A 89 -3.20 17.32 6.39
CA THR A 89 -3.44 18.44 7.32
C THR A 89 -4.65 19.25 6.87
N ASN A 90 -5.41 19.83 7.81
CA ASN A 90 -6.55 20.71 7.55
C ASN A 90 -7.60 20.15 6.56
N GLY A 91 -7.83 18.84 6.52
CA GLY A 91 -8.75 18.21 5.56
C GLY A 91 -8.20 18.14 4.13
N TYR A 92 -6.88 18.21 3.95
CA TYR A 92 -6.18 18.00 2.68
C TYR A 92 -5.22 16.82 2.77
N LYS A 93 -5.04 16.15 1.64
CA LYS A 93 -4.07 15.07 1.42
C LYS A 93 -2.98 15.53 0.48
N TYR A 94 -1.74 15.17 0.79
CA TYR A 94 -0.62 15.41 -0.09
C TYR A 94 -0.47 14.22 -1.05
N VAL A 95 -0.56 14.50 -2.35
CA VAL A 95 -0.62 13.49 -3.39
C VAL A 95 0.24 13.86 -4.60
N PHE A 96 0.81 12.85 -5.24
CA PHE A 96 1.36 12.94 -6.57
C PHE A 96 0.25 12.80 -7.60
N SER A 97 0.10 13.80 -8.46
CA SER A 97 -0.81 13.72 -9.60
C SER A 97 -0.07 13.19 -10.81
N PHE A 98 -0.49 12.03 -11.33
CA PHE A 98 0.03 11.49 -12.59
C PHE A 98 -0.34 12.39 -13.79
N ARG A 99 -1.47 13.12 -13.71
CA ARG A 99 -1.90 14.07 -14.73
C ARG A 99 -1.00 15.29 -14.83
N HIS A 100 -0.54 15.82 -13.70
CA HIS A 100 0.26 17.05 -13.62
C HIS A 100 1.77 16.80 -13.39
N GLY A 101 2.17 15.54 -13.21
CA GLY A 101 3.57 15.13 -13.05
C GLY A 101 4.27 15.70 -11.81
N ARG A 102 3.52 16.06 -10.76
CA ARG A 102 4.07 16.70 -9.56
C ARG A 102 3.27 16.37 -8.30
N TRP A 103 3.86 16.69 -7.15
CA TRP A 103 3.18 16.65 -5.85
C TRP A 103 2.41 17.93 -5.56
N GLY A 104 1.32 17.79 -4.81
CA GLY A 104 0.48 18.90 -4.38
C GLY A 104 -0.63 18.45 -3.44
N TRP A 105 -1.54 19.36 -3.14
CA TRP A 105 -2.57 19.17 -2.13
C TRP A 105 -3.95 19.09 -2.76
N VAL A 106 -4.75 18.13 -2.29
CA VAL A 106 -6.14 17.92 -2.69
C VAL A 106 -6.98 17.79 -1.43
N SER A 107 -8.21 18.29 -1.44
CA SER A 107 -9.12 18.07 -0.31
C SER A 107 -9.33 16.57 -0.11
N SER A 108 -9.20 16.11 1.14
CA SER A 108 -9.28 14.69 1.49
C SER A 108 -10.64 14.07 1.20
N THR A 109 -11.70 14.87 1.13
CA THR A 109 -13.06 14.43 0.80
C THR A 109 -13.15 13.78 -0.59
N TRP A 110 -12.24 14.16 -1.49
CA TRP A 110 -12.26 13.72 -2.89
C TRP A 110 -11.19 12.68 -3.23
N VAL A 111 -10.45 12.19 -2.24
CA VAL A 111 -9.34 11.24 -2.44
C VAL A 111 -9.64 9.94 -1.72
N VAL A 112 -9.60 8.84 -2.45
CA VAL A 112 -9.66 7.48 -1.89
C VAL A 112 -8.36 6.73 -2.19
N ASN A 113 -7.93 5.85 -1.29
CA ASN A 113 -6.88 4.87 -1.60
C ASN A 113 -7.48 3.56 -2.07
N TYR A 114 -6.76 2.88 -2.95
CA TYR A 114 -7.02 1.49 -3.29
C TYR A 114 -6.14 0.61 -2.40
N ALA A 115 -6.73 0.05 -1.33
CA ALA A 115 -5.98 -0.66 -0.28
C ALA A 115 -5.05 -1.77 -0.83
N ALA A 116 -5.47 -2.49 -1.86
CA ALA A 116 -4.67 -3.52 -2.53
C ALA A 116 -3.36 -3.00 -3.18
N THR A 117 -3.22 -1.70 -3.35
CA THR A 117 -2.03 -1.05 -3.95
C THR A 117 -1.10 -0.42 -2.91
N CYS A 118 -1.45 -0.52 -1.63
CA CYS A 118 -0.65 0.04 -0.54
C CYS A 118 0.57 -0.82 -0.27
N VAL A 119 1.75 -0.19 -0.27
CA VAL A 119 3.00 -0.80 0.18
C VAL A 119 3.55 -0.01 1.38
N PRO A 120 4.26 -0.64 2.34
CA PRO A 120 4.98 0.10 3.37
C PRO A 120 5.88 1.18 2.73
N ALA A 121 5.82 2.39 3.29
CA ALA A 121 6.52 3.57 2.79
C ALA A 121 8.00 3.63 3.19
#